data_AF-A0A9P6AX54-F1
#
_entry.id   AF-A0A9P6AX54-F1
#
_cell.length_a   1.000
_cell.length_b   1.000
_cell.length_c   1.000
_cell.angle_alpha   90.00
_cell.angle_beta   90.00
_cell.angle_gamma   90.00
#
_symmetry.space_group_name_H-M   'P 1'
#
loop_
_entity.id
_entity.type
_entity.pdbx_description
1 polymer ?
#
loop_
_entity_poly.entity_id
_entity_poly.type
_entity_poly.pdbx_seq_one_letter_code
_entity_poly.pdbx_strand_id
1 'polypeptide(L)'
;MATGDYHPGEWVIVYNKALDNQHGSKGTEKWLRPFIMVQRRPSGAYVIQQPDGVVLQRLIAWKWLKLYHFHENTEPIIQEAVGNYYDDDPTMSMALQRHHAAGKACLLKGSSVGPLGSQLM
;
A
#
# COMPACT_ATOMS: atom_id res chain seq x y z
N MET A 1 3.22 24.13 27.91
CA MET A 1 2.35 23.25 27.09
C MET A 1 1.76 22.24 28.05
N ALA A 2 0.43 22.15 28.17
CA ALA A 2 -0.24 21.32 29.17
C ALA A 2 0.02 19.83 28.88
N THR A 3 0.80 19.18 29.75
CA THR A 3 1.45 17.91 29.43
C THR A 3 0.69 16.73 30.05
N GLY A 4 -0.03 15.97 29.22
CA GLY A 4 -0.37 14.57 29.52
C GLY A 4 -1.81 14.28 29.96
N ASP A 5 -2.70 15.27 29.97
CA ASP A 5 -4.13 15.07 30.18
C ASP A 5 -4.85 15.17 28.82
N TYR A 6 -5.16 14.00 28.26
CA TYR A 6 -5.96 13.88 27.04
C TYR A 6 -7.40 13.51 27.41
N HIS A 7 -8.36 14.07 26.68
CA HIS A 7 -9.78 13.81 26.88
C HIS A 7 -10.30 12.76 25.88
N PRO A 8 -11.35 11.99 26.25
CA PRO A 8 -12.07 11.15 25.30
C PRO A 8 -12.51 11.94 24.05
N GLY A 9 -12.33 11.37 22.87
CA GLY A 9 -12.62 11.99 21.58
C GLY A 9 -11.48 12.78 20.96
N GLU A 10 -10.41 13.10 21.70
CA GLU A 10 -9.25 13.79 21.14
C GLU A 10 -8.45 12.87 20.20
N TRP A 11 -7.93 13.49 19.14
CA TRP A 11 -7.05 12.81 18.18
C TRP A 11 -5.60 12.90 18.62
N VAL A 12 -4.91 11.77 18.59
CA VAL A 12 -3.50 11.68 18.97
C VAL A 12 -2.71 10.80 18.01
N ILE A 13 -1.40 10.98 17.99
CA ILE A 13 -0.45 10.06 17.37
C ILE A 13 0.32 9.31 18.47
N VAL A 14 0.73 8.09 18.16
CA VAL A 14 1.35 7.17 19.13
C VAL A 14 2.77 6.85 18.71
N TYR A 15 3.72 6.98 19.63
CA TYR A 15 5.09 6.59 19.36
C TYR A 15 5.25 5.08 19.23
N ASN A 16 5.91 4.63 18.15
CA ASN A 16 6.21 3.22 17.91
C ASN A 16 7.49 2.79 18.64
N LYS A 17 7.32 2.39 19.91
CA LYS A 17 8.42 1.89 20.76
C LYS A 17 9.17 0.69 20.17
N ALA A 18 8.55 -0.08 19.27
CA ALA A 18 9.23 -1.24 18.67
C ALA A 18 10.44 -0.83 17.81
N LEU A 19 10.45 0.40 17.28
CA LEU A 19 11.52 0.90 16.43
C LEU A 19 12.76 1.40 17.20
N ASP A 20 12.66 1.58 18.52
CA ASP A 20 13.79 2.08 19.33
C ASP A 20 14.95 1.09 19.40
N ASN A 21 14.65 -0.20 19.42
CA ASN A 21 15.63 -1.26 19.62
C ASN A 21 16.13 -1.87 18.30
N GLN A 22 15.68 -1.35 17.15
CA GLN A 22 16.02 -1.90 15.84
C GLN A 22 17.19 -1.13 15.21
N HIS A 23 18.34 -1.79 15.07
CA HIS A 23 19.44 -1.28 14.28
C HIS A 23 19.02 -1.24 12.80
N GLY A 24 19.01 -0.05 12.19
CA GLY A 24 18.62 0.14 10.79
C GLY A 24 17.33 0.93 10.56
N SER A 25 16.62 1.36 11.61
CA SER A 25 15.40 2.18 11.50
C SER A 25 15.66 3.68 11.24
N LYS A 26 16.86 4.05 10.74
CA LYS A 26 17.23 5.45 10.51
C LYS A 26 16.39 6.01 9.36
N GLY A 27 15.44 6.88 9.69
CA GLY A 27 14.50 7.48 8.73
C GLY A 27 13.13 6.81 8.68
N THR A 28 12.89 5.75 9.46
CA THR A 28 11.55 5.15 9.58
C THR A 28 10.63 6.05 10.40
N GLU A 29 9.39 6.21 9.94
CA GLU A 29 8.35 6.95 10.67
C GLU A 29 8.09 6.32 12.04
N LYS A 30 8.27 7.12 13.10
CA LYS A 30 8.15 6.66 14.49
C LYS A 30 6.79 6.98 15.08
N TRP A 31 6.10 7.97 14.56
CA TRP A 31 4.76 8.32 15.01
C TRP A 31 3.75 7.58 14.14
N LEU A 32 3.02 6.68 14.78
CA LEU A 32 1.95 5.96 14.12
C LEU A 32 0.84 6.92 13.70
N ARG A 33 0.01 6.42 12.78
CA ARG A 33 -1.19 7.08 12.26
C ARG A 33 -2.09 7.63 13.40
N PRO A 34 -2.98 8.58 13.10
CA PRO A 34 -3.87 9.15 14.11
C PRO A 34 -4.81 8.11 14.74
N PHE A 35 -5.02 8.22 16.05
CA PHE A 35 -5.93 7.44 16.88
C PHE A 35 -6.85 8.38 17.65
N ILE A 36 -7.96 7.84 18.16
CA ILE A 36 -8.94 8.56 18.99
C ILE A 36 -8.82 8.09 20.44
N MET A 37 -8.82 9.03 21.39
CA MET A 37 -8.88 8.71 22.81
C MET A 37 -10.24 8.14 23.20
N VAL A 38 -10.22 6.99 23.88
CA VAL A 38 -11.42 6.37 24.43
C VAL A 38 -11.58 6.76 25.89
N GLN A 39 -10.56 6.52 26.70
CA GLN A 39 -10.60 6.82 28.13
C GLN A 39 -9.21 6.80 28.76
N ARG A 40 -9.07 7.56 29.86
CA ARG A 40 -7.93 7.47 30.77
C ARG A 40 -8.21 6.43 31.85
N ARG A 41 -7.25 5.53 32.11
CA ARG A 41 -7.31 4.58 33.22
C ARG A 41 -6.79 5.21 34.50
N PRO A 42 -7.20 4.71 35.69
CA PRO A 42 -6.69 5.20 36.98
C PRO A 42 -5.15 5.12 37.09
N SER A 43 -4.49 4.23 36.35
CA SER A 43 -3.03 4.13 36.27
C SER A 43 -2.36 5.29 35.51
N GLY A 44 -3.12 6.19 34.90
CA GLY A 44 -2.62 7.27 34.05
C GLY A 44 -2.28 6.84 32.62
N ALA A 45 -2.53 5.58 32.26
CA ALA A 45 -2.43 5.09 30.89
C ALA A 45 -3.76 5.29 30.14
N TYR A 46 -3.68 5.34 28.82
CA TYR A 46 -4.81 5.62 27.93
C TYR A 46 -5.23 4.38 27.16
N VAL A 47 -6.53 4.23 26.99
CA VAL A 47 -7.17 3.34 26.01
C VAL A 47 -7.45 4.15 24.77
N ILE A 48 -7.05 3.63 23.63
CA ILE A 48 -7.08 4.33 22.36
C ILE A 48 -7.71 3.43 21.31
N GLN A 49 -8.36 4.03 20.31
CA GLN A 49 -8.97 3.30 19.21
C GLN A 49 -8.52 3.87 17.87
N GLN A 50 -8.53 3.02 16.86
CA GLN A 50 -8.41 3.43 15.48
C GLN A 50 -9.66 4.21 15.03
N PRO A 51 -9.56 5.01 13.95
CA PRO A 51 -10.70 5.75 13.41
C PRO A 51 -11.88 4.88 12.96
N ASP A 52 -11.63 3.61 12.65
CA ASP A 52 -12.63 2.61 12.30
C ASP A 52 -13.37 2.01 13.52
N GLY A 53 -13.00 2.42 14.74
CA GLY A 53 -13.58 1.93 15.99
C GLY A 53 -12.83 0.76 16.63
N VAL A 54 -11.75 0.26 16.02
CA VAL A 54 -10.97 -0.84 16.60
C VAL A 54 -10.15 -0.36 17.79
N VAL A 55 -10.49 -0.84 18.99
CA VAL A 55 -9.77 -0.52 20.23
C VAL A 55 -8.45 -1.30 20.30
N LEU A 56 -7.36 -0.59 20.59
CA LEU A 56 -6.06 -1.23 20.83
C LEU A 56 -6.06 -1.95 22.18
N GLN A 57 -5.64 -3.22 22.19
CA GLN A 57 -5.54 -4.02 23.41
C GLN A 57 -4.50 -3.49 24.40
N ARG A 58 -3.47 -2.80 23.90
CA ARG A 58 -2.39 -2.26 24.72
C ARG A 58 -2.75 -0.89 25.30
N LEU A 59 -2.42 -0.69 26.57
CA LEU A 59 -2.51 0.63 27.21
C LEU A 59 -1.29 1.49 26.83
N ILE A 60 -1.52 2.77 26.54
CA ILE A 60 -0.46 3.69 26.15
C ILE A 60 -0.18 4.70 27.27
N ALA A 61 1.07 4.80 27.68
CA ALA A 61 1.47 5.82 28.65
C ALA A 61 1.48 7.21 27.99
N TRP A 62 1.09 8.24 28.75
CA TRP A 62 0.98 9.63 28.28
C TRP A 62 2.22 10.15 27.56
N LYS A 63 3.43 9.75 27.97
CA LYS A 63 4.70 10.18 27.37
C LYS A 63 4.90 9.73 25.92
N TRP A 64 4.15 8.73 25.47
CA TRP A 64 4.21 8.17 24.12
C TRP A 64 3.11 8.72 23.21
N LEU A 65 2.35 9.71 23.68
CA LEU A 65 1.26 10.35 22.96
C LEU A 65 1.64 11.78 22.59
N LYS A 66 1.08 12.26 21.48
CA LYS A 66 1.05 13.68 21.10
C LYS A 66 -0.30 14.00 20.48
N LEU A 67 -0.82 15.20 20.70
CA LEU A 67 -2.03 15.66 20.02
C LEU A 67 -1.81 15.66 18.50
N TYR A 68 -2.79 15.18 17.77
CA TYR A 68 -2.83 15.25 16.32
C TYR A 68 -3.59 16.51 15.92
N HIS A 69 -2.96 17.33 15.09
CA HIS A 69 -3.57 18.52 14.52
C HIS A 69 -3.88 18.23 13.06
N PHE A 70 -5.16 18.36 12.69
CA PHE A 70 -5.57 18.31 11.31
C PHE A 70 -5.03 19.54 10.59
N HIS A 71 -4.46 19.34 9.40
CA HIS A 71 -4.15 20.44 8.51
C HIS A 71 -5.45 20.87 7.84
N GLU A 72 -5.90 22.09 8.13
CA GLU A 72 -7.04 22.68 7.43
C GLU A 72 -6.66 22.87 5.96
N ASN A 73 -7.39 22.23 5.04
CA ASN A 73 -7.40 22.53 3.61
C ASN A 73 -6.08 22.36 2.82
N THR A 74 -5.28 21.33 3.08
CA THR A 74 -4.21 20.95 2.14
C THR A 74 -4.74 19.86 1.22
N GLU A 75 -4.89 20.17 -0.06
CA GLU A 75 -5.14 19.17 -1.09
C GLU A 75 -4.08 18.06 -0.96
N PRO A 76 -4.47 16.78 -1.02
CA PRO A 76 -3.49 15.70 -0.96
C PRO A 76 -2.49 15.91 -2.10
N ILE A 77 -1.19 15.86 -1.79
CA ILE A 77 -0.16 15.75 -2.82
C ILE A 77 -0.31 14.34 -3.41
N ILE A 78 -1.21 14.21 -4.37
CA ILE A 78 -1.36 13.00 -5.18
C ILE A 78 -0.09 12.97 -6.03
N GLN A 79 0.90 12.20 -5.60
CA GLN A 79 1.93 11.74 -6.52
C GLN A 79 1.24 10.75 -7.45
N GLU A 80 0.69 11.24 -8.55
CA GLU A 80 0.38 10.39 -9.68
C GLU A 80 1.66 9.62 -9.99
N ALA A 81 1.60 8.29 -9.93
CA ALA A 81 2.70 7.47 -10.40
C ALA A 81 2.87 7.81 -11.89
N VAL A 82 3.80 8.70 -12.21
CA VAL A 82 4.17 9.00 -13.60
C VAL A 82 4.75 7.71 -14.16
N GLY A 83 3.88 6.93 -14.79
CA GLY A 83 4.27 5.78 -15.58
C GLY A 83 4.99 6.27 -16.83
N ASN A 84 6.28 6.53 -16.73
CA ASN A 84 7.18 6.66 -17.87
C ASN A 84 8.30 5.62 -17.72
N TYR A 85 7.97 4.37 -17.97
CA TYR A 85 8.92 3.33 -18.35
C TYR A 85 8.43 2.82 -19.71
N TYR A 86 9.31 2.80 -20.71
CA TYR A 86 9.09 2.56 -22.16
C TYR A 86 8.70 3.80 -22.98
N ASP A 87 9.70 4.56 -23.46
CA ASP A 87 9.63 5.12 -24.83
C ASP A 87 11.01 5.49 -25.43
N ASP A 88 12.09 5.59 -24.63
CA ASP A 88 13.42 5.98 -25.15
C ASP A 88 14.52 4.90 -25.11
N ASP A 89 14.20 3.59 -25.19
CA ASP A 89 15.23 2.55 -25.43
C ASP A 89 15.17 2.00 -26.87
N PRO A 90 16.05 2.45 -27.79
CA PRO A 90 16.12 1.96 -29.17
C PRO A 90 16.56 0.49 -29.28
N THR A 91 16.97 -0.15 -28.18
CA THR A 91 17.48 -1.52 -28.19
C THR A 91 16.38 -2.59 -28.30
N MET A 92 15.14 -2.29 -27.88
CA MET A 92 14.02 -3.25 -27.92
C MET A 92 13.28 -3.32 -29.27
N SER A 93 13.47 -2.34 -30.16
CA SER A 93 12.89 -2.33 -31.52
C SER A 93 13.39 -3.51 -32.39
N MET A 94 14.62 -3.96 -32.18
CA MET A 94 15.23 -5.05 -32.96
C MET A 94 14.73 -6.45 -32.61
N ALA A 95 14.16 -6.64 -31.41
CA ALA A 95 13.73 -7.96 -30.95
C ALA A 95 12.41 -8.41 -31.60
N LEU A 96 11.50 -7.46 -31.89
CA LEU A 96 10.20 -7.78 -32.48
C LEU A 96 10.26 -8.04 -33.99
N GLN A 97 11.23 -7.44 -34.69
CA GLN A 97 11.34 -7.55 -36.16
C GLN A 97 11.84 -8.93 -36.63
N ARG A 98 12.47 -9.73 -35.74
CA ARG A 98 13.02 -11.05 -36.10
C ARG A 98 11.97 -12.18 -36.17
N HIS A 99 10.78 -12.01 -35.59
CA HIS A 99 9.74 -13.05 -35.66
C HIS A 99 8.90 -13.01 -36.94
N HIS A 100 8.88 -11.90 -37.68
CA HIS A 100 8.02 -11.77 -38.86
C HIS A 100 8.62 -12.34 -40.17
N ALA A 101 9.89 -12.76 -40.15
CA ALA A 101 10.60 -13.28 -41.32
C ALA A 101 10.61 -14.82 -41.44
N ALA A 102 9.96 -15.55 -40.52
CA ALA A 102 9.97 -17.02 -40.50
C ALA A 102 8.56 -17.66 -40.45
N GLY A 103 7.52 -16.95 -40.94
CA GLY A 103 6.12 -17.40 -40.81
C GLY A 103 5.27 -17.38 -42.08
N LYS A 104 5.83 -17.07 -43.25
CA LYS A 104 5.07 -17.05 -44.53
C LYS A 104 5.67 -18.00 -45.56
N ALA A 105 5.63 -19.29 -45.29
CA ALA A 105 5.83 -20.33 -46.29
C ALA A 105 5.12 -21.63 -45.90
N CYS A 106 3.78 -21.61 -45.86
CA CYS A 106 3.00 -22.83 -46.08
C CYS A 106 1.57 -22.46 -46.48
N LEU A 107 1.38 -22.12 -47.75
CA LEU A 107 0.06 -21.99 -48.36
C LEU A 107 -0.09 -23.08 -49.44
N LEU A 108 -0.76 -24.15 -49.04
CA LEU A 108 -1.79 -24.89 -49.78
C LEU A 108 -1.60 -25.06 -51.31
N LYS A 109 -1.11 -26.23 -51.71
CA LYS A 109 -1.66 -27.01 -52.86
C LYS A 109 -2.34 -28.20 -52.19
N GLY A 110 -3.63 -28.48 -52.31
CA GLY A 110 -4.45 -28.51 -53.51
C GLY A 110 -5.02 -29.93 -53.61
N SER A 111 -6.33 -30.05 -53.46
CA SER A 111 -7.20 -31.12 -53.96
C SER A 111 -7.04 -32.56 -53.40
N SER A 112 -8.10 -33.09 -52.79
CA SER A 112 -8.78 -34.33 -53.23
C SER A 112 -9.72 -34.89 -52.15
N VAL A 113 -11.02 -34.82 -52.46
CA VAL A 113 -12.15 -35.69 -52.08
C VAL A 113 -11.93 -36.94 -51.21
N GLY A 114 -12.85 -37.17 -50.25
CA GLY A 114 -13.35 -38.52 -49.93
C GLY A 114 -13.76 -38.75 -48.47
N PRO A 115 -14.87 -39.48 -48.16
CA PRO A 115 -15.65 -39.28 -46.93
C PRO A 115 -15.72 -40.51 -45.99
N LEU A 116 -16.57 -40.38 -44.97
CA LEU A 116 -17.24 -41.43 -44.17
C LEU A 116 -16.55 -41.88 -42.87
N GLY A 117 -17.33 -41.87 -41.77
CA GLY A 117 -16.96 -42.64 -40.58
C GLY A 117 -17.62 -42.23 -39.27
N SER A 118 -18.94 -42.24 -39.21
CA SER A 118 -19.79 -42.68 -38.09
C SER A 118 -19.19 -42.80 -36.66
N GLN A 119 -19.72 -41.96 -35.77
CA GLN A 119 -20.43 -42.31 -34.53
C GLN A 119 -19.70 -43.04 -33.37
N LEU A 120 -19.69 -42.32 -32.25
CA LEU A 120 -19.54 -42.77 -30.88
C LEU A 120 -20.52 -43.91 -30.51
N MET A 121 -20.02 -44.81 -29.66
CA MET A 121 -20.76 -45.33 -28.51
C MET A 121 -20.07 -44.82 -27.25
#